data_AF-A0A382KR02-F1
#
_entry.id   AF-A0A382KR02-F1
#
_cell.length_a   1.000
_cell.length_b   1.000
_cell.length_c   1.000
_cell.angle_alpha   90.00
_cell.angle_beta   90.00
_cell.angle_gamma   90.00
#
_symmetry.space_group_name_H-M   'P 1'
#
loop_
_entity.id
_entity.type
_entity.pdbx_description
1 polymer ?
#
loop_
_entity_poly.entity_id
_entity_poly.type
_entity_poly.pdbx_seq_one_letter_code
_entity_poly.pdbx_strand_id
1 'polypeptide(L)'
;MNNKVIVLGIDGLQPSQITQLQMPNLYRMLENGTFFSNHHSVFPTVTRVNTVSMLTGCYPGHHGLVGNTMVIKDYDESLVIPALKPQIESVNKKIKSILLVPNIVDILSNCGMRFAAVNIGSSGNAYLHNQTLSDNGIVIHPEFTIPDIIYPEIISRFGEWPVKSQNDESRLKHAMKIFTSHVLDELNPEVSMFWCNNPDSVQHYSPVGGESSNKALYIVDSQIGRLHKYIETKGRNDLNIVVVSDHGYSTIKGVVDIENFVKSKIVESIKCDEDILVAPNGGSVLFYVNPFNKNTLEILIDRLIAQPWCGNIFASHKDGDVEGTIDLNKIGLNGIR
;
A
#
# COMPACT_ATOMS: atom_id res chain seq x y z
N MET A 1 -28.61 3.21 -16.76
CA MET A 1 -28.20 3.43 -15.35
C MET A 1 -26.70 3.66 -15.37
N ASN A 2 -26.22 4.79 -14.86
CA ASN A 2 -24.77 5.03 -14.74
C ASN A 2 -24.33 4.41 -13.42
N ASN A 3 -24.01 3.12 -13.46
CA ASN A 3 -23.52 2.37 -12.32
C ASN A 3 -22.20 3.00 -11.82
N LYS A 4 -22.10 3.24 -10.51
CA LYS A 4 -20.90 3.77 -9.86
C LYS A 4 -20.21 2.67 -9.06
N VAL A 5 -18.93 2.85 -8.77
CA VAL A 5 -18.11 1.85 -8.05
C VAL A 5 -17.61 2.43 -6.73
N ILE A 6 -17.72 1.65 -5.66
CA ILE A 6 -17.06 1.88 -4.38
C ILE A 6 -15.98 0.81 -4.22
N VAL A 7 -14.74 1.23 -4.03
CA VAL A 7 -13.63 0.35 -3.64
C VAL A 7 -13.37 0.51 -2.15
N LEU A 8 -13.54 -0.57 -1.38
CA LEU A 8 -13.21 -0.65 0.03
C LEU A 8 -11.86 -1.36 0.20
N GLY A 9 -10.80 -0.61 0.45
CA GLY A 9 -9.48 -1.13 0.78
C GLY A 9 -9.32 -1.34 2.29
N ILE A 10 -9.10 -2.58 2.69
CA ILE A 10 -8.92 -2.96 4.10
C ILE A 10 -7.49 -3.49 4.27
N ASP A 11 -6.63 -2.64 4.81
CA ASP A 11 -5.18 -2.86 4.92
C ASP A 11 -4.87 -4.06 5.84
N GLY A 12 -4.14 -5.05 5.34
CA GLY A 12 -3.72 -6.23 6.13
C GLY A 12 -4.83 -7.24 6.44
N LEU A 13 -5.99 -7.19 5.76
CA LEU A 13 -7.12 -8.10 5.99
C LEU A 13 -6.91 -9.43 5.27
N GLN A 14 -6.81 -10.51 6.04
CA GLN A 14 -6.77 -11.85 5.48
C GLN A 14 -8.18 -12.39 5.20
N PRO A 15 -8.39 -13.15 4.11
CA PRO A 15 -9.67 -13.81 3.85
C PRO A 15 -10.16 -14.70 5.01
N SER A 16 -9.23 -15.37 5.71
CA SER A 16 -9.53 -16.24 6.86
C SER A 16 -10.08 -15.50 8.09
N GLN A 17 -9.94 -14.16 8.15
CA GLN A 17 -10.44 -13.33 9.24
C GLN A 17 -11.89 -12.85 8.99
N ILE A 18 -12.40 -13.05 7.78
CA ILE A 18 -13.78 -12.69 7.41
C ILE A 18 -14.69 -13.82 7.89
N THR A 19 -15.11 -13.76 9.14
CA THR A 19 -16.01 -14.75 9.76
C THR A 19 -17.32 -14.10 10.20
N GLN A 20 -18.39 -14.89 10.29
CA GLN A 20 -19.69 -14.40 10.81
C GLN A 20 -19.57 -13.79 12.21
N LEU A 21 -18.64 -14.28 13.04
CA LEU A 21 -18.45 -13.81 14.41
C LEU A 21 -17.67 -12.49 14.47
N GLN A 22 -16.59 -12.36 13.69
CA GLN A 22 -15.68 -11.22 13.77
C GLN A 22 -16.10 -10.06 12.86
N MET A 23 -16.59 -10.38 11.66
CA MET A 23 -16.93 -9.41 10.62
C MET A 23 -18.29 -9.73 9.98
N PRO A 24 -19.40 -9.72 10.74
CA PRO A 24 -20.72 -10.12 10.23
C PRO A 24 -21.20 -9.31 9.01
N ASN A 25 -20.86 -8.02 8.91
CA ASN A 25 -21.30 -7.20 7.78
C ASN A 25 -20.57 -7.58 6.50
N LEU A 26 -19.24 -7.67 6.54
CA LEU A 26 -18.44 -8.09 5.38
C LEU A 26 -18.66 -9.57 5.04
N TYR A 27 -18.81 -10.43 6.04
CA TYR A 27 -19.17 -11.83 5.83
C TYR A 27 -20.50 -11.96 5.06
N ARG A 28 -21.51 -11.16 5.42
CA ARG A 28 -22.77 -11.11 4.68
C ARG A 28 -22.59 -10.62 3.24
N MET A 29 -21.67 -9.68 2.96
CA MET A 29 -21.35 -9.29 1.59
C MET A 29 -20.72 -10.44 0.80
N LEU A 30 -19.84 -11.22 1.44
CA LEU A 30 -19.21 -12.39 0.84
C LEU A 30 -20.26 -13.44 0.45
N GLU A 31 -21.20 -13.73 1.34
CA GLU A 31 -22.29 -14.71 1.09
C GLU A 31 -23.28 -14.26 0.01
N ASN A 32 -23.49 -12.94 -0.16
CA ASN A 32 -24.44 -12.40 -1.14
C ASN A 32 -23.76 -11.80 -2.39
N GLY A 33 -22.45 -11.97 -2.51
CA GLY A 33 -21.61 -11.37 -3.55
C GLY A 33 -20.87 -12.40 -4.38
N THR A 34 -19.78 -11.96 -5.00
CA THR A 34 -18.85 -12.84 -5.71
C THR A 34 -17.49 -12.76 -5.05
N PHE A 35 -16.98 -13.91 -4.60
CA PHE A 35 -15.63 -14.03 -4.04
C PHE A 35 -14.68 -14.63 -5.08
N PHE A 36 -13.63 -13.88 -5.44
CA PHE A 36 -12.59 -14.36 -6.32
C PHE A 36 -11.59 -15.22 -5.51
N SER A 37 -11.73 -16.54 -5.54
CA SER A 37 -10.95 -17.44 -4.66
C SER A 37 -9.47 -17.57 -5.00
N ASN A 38 -9.05 -17.18 -6.20
CA ASN A 38 -7.67 -17.28 -6.67
C ASN A 38 -6.99 -15.89 -6.81
N HIS A 39 -7.20 -15.01 -5.83
CA HIS A 39 -6.49 -13.73 -5.75
C HIS A 39 -5.24 -13.86 -4.88
N HIS A 40 -4.22 -13.06 -5.17
CA HIS A 40 -3.00 -12.98 -4.38
C HIS A 40 -2.37 -11.59 -4.52
N SER A 41 -1.68 -11.14 -3.49
CA SER A 41 -0.85 -9.94 -3.51
C SER A 41 0.32 -10.09 -4.47
N VAL A 42 0.77 -8.99 -5.04
CA VAL A 42 2.07 -8.93 -5.71
C VAL A 42 3.20 -8.95 -4.69
N PHE A 43 4.41 -9.30 -5.13
CA PHE A 43 5.60 -9.29 -4.29
C PHE A 43 6.43 -7.99 -4.49
N PRO A 44 6.96 -7.37 -3.42
CA PRO A 44 6.76 -7.73 -2.02
C PRO A 44 5.35 -7.40 -1.54
N THR A 45 4.83 -8.21 -0.60
CA THR A 45 3.47 -8.11 -0.07
C THR A 45 3.35 -6.98 0.95
N VAL A 46 3.57 -5.74 0.49
CA VAL A 46 3.53 -4.52 1.31
C VAL A 46 2.58 -3.49 0.70
N THR A 47 2.02 -2.63 1.55
CA THR A 47 0.92 -1.70 1.23
C THR A 47 1.11 -0.94 -0.06
N ARG A 48 2.17 -0.13 -0.20
CA ARG A 48 2.24 0.84 -1.30
C ARG A 48 2.48 0.17 -2.65
N VAL A 49 3.20 -0.93 -2.65
CA VAL A 49 3.40 -1.77 -3.83
C VAL A 49 2.07 -2.33 -4.31
N ASN A 50 1.31 -2.96 -3.42
CA ASN A 50 0.03 -3.58 -3.75
C ASN A 50 -1.06 -2.55 -4.07
N THR A 51 -1.11 -1.41 -3.38
CA THR A 51 -1.98 -0.28 -3.75
C THR A 51 -1.72 0.13 -5.20
N VAL A 52 -0.47 0.36 -5.58
CA VAL A 52 -0.16 0.80 -6.95
C VAL A 52 -0.46 -0.29 -7.96
N SER A 53 -0.16 -1.56 -7.66
CA SER A 53 -0.56 -2.66 -8.54
C SER A 53 -2.08 -2.73 -8.75
N MET A 54 -2.88 -2.50 -7.70
CA MET A 54 -4.34 -2.40 -7.83
C MET A 54 -4.79 -1.18 -8.65
N LEU A 55 -4.17 -0.03 -8.44
CA LEU A 55 -4.55 1.20 -9.15
C LEU A 55 -4.08 1.22 -10.62
N THR A 56 -3.07 0.43 -10.99
CA THR A 56 -2.47 0.43 -12.34
C THR A 56 -2.76 -0.84 -13.12
N GLY A 57 -3.16 -1.93 -12.46
CA GLY A 57 -3.26 -3.26 -13.06
C GLY A 57 -1.91 -3.88 -13.44
N CYS A 58 -0.80 -3.31 -12.97
CA CYS A 58 0.55 -3.68 -13.38
C CYS A 58 1.33 -4.31 -12.21
N TYR A 59 2.35 -5.12 -12.53
CA TYR A 59 3.30 -5.60 -11.53
C TYR A 59 4.32 -4.53 -11.13
N PRO A 60 5.00 -4.68 -9.98
CA PRO A 60 5.91 -3.66 -9.44
C PRO A 60 7.05 -3.22 -10.34
N GLY A 61 7.68 -4.17 -11.04
CA GLY A 61 8.72 -3.86 -12.01
C GLY A 61 8.22 -3.02 -13.19
N HIS A 62 6.93 -3.12 -13.53
CA HIS A 62 6.34 -2.34 -14.62
C HIS A 62 5.87 -0.96 -14.17
N HIS A 63 5.22 -0.85 -13.00
CA HIS A 63 4.79 0.47 -12.49
C HIS A 63 5.90 1.25 -11.78
N GLY A 64 7.03 0.62 -11.47
CA GLY A 64 8.26 1.26 -10.97
C GLY A 64 8.29 1.54 -9.47
N LEU A 65 7.30 1.06 -8.71
CA LEU A 65 7.26 1.18 -7.25
C LEU A 65 7.46 -0.21 -6.64
N VAL A 66 8.71 -0.61 -6.46
CA VAL A 66 9.10 -1.98 -6.07
C VAL A 66 9.13 -2.23 -4.56
N GLY A 67 8.97 -1.17 -3.76
CA GLY A 67 9.00 -1.28 -2.32
C GLY A 67 8.28 -0.13 -1.62
N ASN A 68 7.90 -0.42 -0.38
CA ASN A 68 7.60 0.55 0.66
C ASN A 68 8.82 1.45 0.95
N THR A 69 10.01 0.87 0.90
CA THR A 69 11.27 1.61 0.95
C THR A 69 12.15 1.08 -0.17
N MET A 70 12.77 1.97 -0.96
CA MET A 70 13.53 1.58 -2.15
C MET A 70 14.53 2.67 -2.55
N VAL A 71 15.44 2.34 -3.45
CA VAL A 71 16.28 3.33 -4.16
C VAL A 71 15.57 3.67 -5.47
N ILE A 72 15.50 4.95 -5.82
CA ILE A 72 15.04 5.40 -7.14
C ILE A 72 16.24 6.01 -7.85
N LYS A 73 16.89 5.24 -8.72
CA LYS A 73 18.15 5.65 -9.37
C LYS A 73 18.03 6.97 -10.16
N ASP A 74 16.90 7.18 -10.83
CA ASP A 74 16.61 8.43 -11.55
C ASP A 74 16.53 9.66 -10.63
N TYR A 75 16.27 9.44 -9.34
CA TYR A 75 16.20 10.48 -8.32
C TYR A 75 17.53 10.63 -7.59
N ASP A 76 18.01 9.57 -6.94
CA ASP A 76 19.29 9.51 -6.23
C ASP A 76 19.66 8.05 -6.02
N GLU A 77 20.74 7.60 -6.66
CA GLU A 77 21.20 6.20 -6.59
C GLU A 77 21.87 5.82 -5.27
N SER A 78 22.22 6.81 -4.45
CA SER A 78 22.87 6.61 -3.14
C SER A 78 21.89 6.62 -1.97
N LEU A 79 20.61 6.89 -2.24
CA LEU A 79 19.63 7.14 -1.19
C LEU A 79 18.50 6.10 -1.18
N VAL A 80 18.37 5.44 -0.03
CA VAL A 80 17.20 4.65 0.31
C VAL A 80 16.09 5.60 0.75
N ILE A 81 14.99 5.64 0.00
CA ILE A 81 13.86 6.52 0.25
C ILE A 81 12.59 5.74 0.62
N PRO A 82 11.87 6.16 1.68
CA PRO A 82 10.53 5.66 1.92
C PRO A 82 9.57 6.25 0.89
N ALA A 83 8.69 5.43 0.33
CA ALA A 83 7.57 5.90 -0.49
C ALA A 83 6.49 6.53 0.42
N LEU A 84 6.78 7.67 1.04
CA LEU A 84 5.90 8.45 1.91
C LEU A 84 5.86 9.90 1.45
N LYS A 85 4.90 10.67 1.95
CA LYS A 85 4.95 12.14 1.84
C LYS A 85 5.92 12.67 2.92
N PRO A 86 6.84 13.61 2.63
CA PRO A 86 6.99 14.38 1.38
C PRO A 86 7.95 13.77 0.33
N GLN A 87 8.55 12.61 0.57
CA GLN A 87 9.56 12.02 -0.32
C GLN A 87 9.01 11.77 -1.73
N ILE A 88 7.80 11.24 -1.87
CA ILE A 88 7.16 11.03 -3.18
C ILE A 88 7.04 12.35 -3.95
N GLU A 89 6.67 13.45 -3.28
CA GLU A 89 6.57 14.76 -3.93
C GLU A 89 7.93 15.27 -4.40
N SER A 90 8.97 15.06 -3.59
CA SER A 90 10.35 15.42 -3.94
C SER A 90 10.83 14.63 -5.16
N VAL A 91 10.52 13.34 -5.22
CA VAL A 91 10.78 12.48 -6.39
C VAL A 91 10.02 13.00 -7.59
N ASN A 92 8.70 13.19 -7.50
CA ASN A 92 7.87 13.68 -8.61
C ASN A 92 8.34 15.03 -9.14
N LYS A 93 8.80 15.95 -8.27
CA LYS A 93 9.36 17.24 -8.69
C LYS A 93 10.63 17.08 -9.54
N LYS A 94 11.48 16.08 -9.24
CA LYS A 94 12.74 15.86 -9.97
C LYS A 94 12.55 15.04 -11.25
N ILE A 95 11.78 13.95 -11.18
CA ILE A 95 11.67 12.96 -12.27
C ILE A 95 10.28 12.91 -12.92
N LYS A 96 9.44 13.93 -12.70
CA LYS A 96 8.04 14.08 -13.14
C LYS A 96 7.06 13.12 -12.47
N SER A 97 7.38 11.84 -12.38
CA SER A 97 6.54 10.87 -11.68
C SER A 97 7.32 9.67 -11.15
N ILE A 98 6.97 9.29 -9.93
CA ILE A 98 7.40 8.06 -9.26
C ILE A 98 6.80 6.83 -9.94
N LEU A 99 5.63 6.94 -10.59
CA LEU A 99 5.03 5.85 -11.34
C LEU A 99 5.44 5.92 -12.81
N LEU A 100 5.66 4.76 -13.42
CA LEU A 100 6.05 4.62 -14.82
C LEU A 100 4.86 4.46 -15.77
N VAL A 101 3.68 4.20 -15.21
CA VAL A 101 2.43 3.94 -15.92
C VAL A 101 1.29 4.76 -15.31
N PRO A 102 0.26 5.11 -16.09
CA PRO A 102 -0.91 5.78 -15.56
C PRO A 102 -1.63 4.91 -14.53
N ASN A 103 -2.18 5.54 -13.50
CA ASN A 103 -3.08 4.87 -12.56
C ASN A 103 -4.55 5.04 -12.98
N ILE A 104 -5.47 4.44 -12.23
CA ILE A 104 -6.91 4.50 -12.50
C ILE A 104 -7.45 5.93 -12.55
N VAL A 105 -6.90 6.85 -11.76
CA VAL A 105 -7.32 8.26 -11.78
C VAL A 105 -6.94 8.90 -13.09
N ASP A 106 -5.72 8.68 -13.59
CA ASP A 106 -5.30 9.17 -14.91
C ASP A 106 -6.22 8.63 -16.03
N ILE A 107 -6.57 7.36 -15.96
CA ILE A 107 -7.46 6.70 -16.93
C ILE A 107 -8.88 7.29 -16.88
N LEU A 108 -9.44 7.46 -15.68
CA LEU A 108 -10.76 8.05 -15.47
C LEU A 108 -10.79 9.50 -15.95
N SER A 109 -9.74 10.28 -15.65
CA SER A 109 -9.62 11.66 -16.06
C SER A 109 -9.62 11.83 -17.57
N ASN A 110 -8.94 10.95 -18.30
CA ASN A 110 -8.96 10.94 -19.77
C ASN A 110 -10.34 10.62 -20.36
N CYS A 111 -11.22 9.99 -19.57
CA CYS A 111 -12.61 9.70 -19.93
C CYS A 111 -13.60 10.75 -19.41
N GLY A 112 -13.11 11.84 -18.79
CA GLY A 112 -13.96 12.85 -18.15
C GLY A 112 -14.72 12.34 -16.91
N MET A 113 -14.27 11.23 -16.32
CA MET A 113 -14.86 10.63 -15.13
C MET A 113 -14.10 11.07 -13.88
N ARG A 114 -14.81 11.12 -12.75
CA ARG A 114 -14.23 11.57 -11.47
C ARG A 114 -13.92 10.41 -10.53
N PHE A 115 -12.89 10.62 -9.74
CA PHE A 115 -12.46 9.75 -8.65
C PHE A 115 -12.43 10.55 -7.34
N ALA A 116 -12.88 9.97 -6.23
CA ALA A 116 -12.64 10.56 -4.91
C ALA A 116 -12.36 9.49 -3.85
N ALA A 117 -11.37 9.75 -3.00
CA ALA A 117 -10.95 8.84 -1.94
C ALA A 117 -10.94 9.48 -0.56
N VAL A 118 -11.30 8.70 0.46
CA VAL A 118 -10.94 8.95 1.86
C VAL A 118 -9.99 7.84 2.29
N ASN A 119 -8.75 8.19 2.63
CA ASN A 119 -7.71 7.24 3.01
C ASN A 119 -7.13 7.65 4.37
N ILE A 120 -7.15 6.73 5.34
CA ILE A 120 -6.54 6.93 6.67
C ILE A 120 -5.30 6.03 6.93
N GLY A 121 -4.78 5.44 5.85
CA GLY A 121 -3.53 4.70 5.76
C GLY A 121 -2.29 5.58 5.95
N SER A 122 -1.15 5.08 5.47
CA SER A 122 0.06 5.90 5.42
C SER A 122 -0.09 7.05 4.42
N SER A 123 0.62 8.16 4.65
CA SER A 123 0.62 9.32 3.76
C SER A 123 1.01 8.96 2.33
N GLY A 124 1.96 8.02 2.16
CA GLY A 124 2.36 7.51 0.85
C GLY A 124 1.24 6.76 0.13
N ASN A 125 0.53 5.87 0.84
CA ASN A 125 -0.62 5.15 0.28
C ASN A 125 -1.69 6.11 -0.23
N ALA A 126 -2.08 7.09 0.59
CA ALA A 126 -3.07 8.09 0.21
C ALA A 126 -2.61 8.94 -0.98
N TYR A 127 -1.36 9.41 -0.97
CA TYR A 127 -0.83 10.23 -2.06
C TYR A 127 -0.83 9.50 -3.41
N LEU A 128 -0.53 8.18 -3.41
CA LEU A 128 -0.50 7.35 -4.61
C LEU A 128 -1.86 7.18 -5.30
N HIS A 129 -2.98 7.44 -4.59
CA HIS A 129 -4.31 7.42 -5.20
C HIS A 129 -4.46 8.50 -6.28
N ASN A 130 -3.86 9.69 -6.13
CA ASN A 130 -3.88 10.77 -7.14
C ASN A 130 -2.52 11.49 -7.25
N GLN A 131 -1.45 10.72 -7.46
CA GLN A 131 -0.07 11.25 -7.44
C GLN A 131 0.27 12.19 -8.61
N THR A 132 -0.48 12.11 -9.71
CA THR A 132 -0.38 13.01 -10.86
C THR A 132 -1.11 14.33 -10.64
N LEU A 133 -1.80 14.49 -9.50
CA LEU A 133 -2.56 15.68 -9.12
C LEU A 133 -3.63 16.04 -10.16
N SER A 134 -4.33 15.02 -10.68
CA SER A 134 -5.40 15.25 -11.65
C SER A 134 -6.57 16.00 -11.02
N ASP A 135 -7.12 17.00 -11.72
CA ASP A 135 -8.27 17.80 -11.27
C ASP A 135 -9.55 16.96 -11.07
N ASN A 136 -9.65 15.81 -11.76
CA ASN A 136 -10.77 14.88 -11.60
C ASN A 136 -10.58 13.89 -10.44
N GLY A 137 -9.46 13.95 -9.73
CA GLY A 137 -9.14 13.11 -8.58
C GLY A 137 -9.15 13.91 -7.28
N ILE A 138 -9.92 13.45 -6.29
CA ILE A 138 -9.88 13.99 -4.93
C ILE A 138 -9.33 12.94 -3.97
N VAL A 139 -8.40 13.32 -3.10
CA VAL A 139 -7.94 12.47 -1.99
C VAL A 139 -8.07 13.24 -0.69
N ILE A 140 -8.68 12.64 0.31
CA ILE A 140 -8.84 13.21 1.64
C ILE A 140 -8.09 12.30 2.62
N HIS A 141 -7.10 12.86 3.30
CA HIS A 141 -6.26 12.19 4.30
C HIS A 141 -6.18 13.04 5.57
N PRO A 142 -5.94 12.46 6.76
CA PRO A 142 -5.82 13.21 8.01
C PRO A 142 -4.76 14.32 8.06
N GLU A 143 -3.80 14.29 7.15
CA GLU A 143 -2.65 15.22 7.14
C GLU A 143 -2.66 16.17 5.93
N PHE A 144 -3.43 15.87 4.89
CA PHE A 144 -3.47 16.64 3.64
C PHE A 144 -4.67 16.25 2.79
N THR A 145 -4.95 17.04 1.76
CA THR A 145 -5.87 16.65 0.69
C THR A 145 -5.21 16.82 -0.66
N ILE A 146 -5.73 16.15 -1.69
CA ILE A 146 -5.40 16.43 -3.08
C ILE A 146 -6.69 16.87 -3.75
N PRO A 147 -6.79 18.12 -4.26
CA PRO A 147 -5.81 19.22 -4.09
C PRO A 147 -5.75 19.73 -2.64
N ASP A 148 -4.63 20.34 -2.21
CA ASP A 148 -4.45 20.82 -0.82
C ASP A 148 -5.48 21.88 -0.39
N ILE A 149 -6.03 22.62 -1.38
CA ILE A 149 -6.96 23.74 -1.13
C ILE A 149 -8.27 23.32 -0.47
N ILE A 150 -8.67 22.05 -0.54
CA ILE A 150 -9.92 21.57 0.07
C ILE A 150 -9.75 21.22 1.56
N TYR A 151 -8.53 21.09 2.07
CA TYR A 151 -8.28 20.68 3.45
C TYR A 151 -8.98 21.58 4.49
N PRO A 152 -8.90 22.93 4.41
CA PRO A 152 -9.60 23.80 5.34
C PRO A 152 -11.12 23.65 5.31
N GLU A 153 -11.70 23.35 4.14
CA GLU A 153 -13.14 23.09 4.00
C GLU A 153 -13.53 21.80 4.72
N ILE A 154 -12.76 20.73 4.54
CA ILE A 154 -12.99 19.46 5.23
C ILE A 154 -12.98 19.66 6.74
N ILE A 155 -11.98 20.35 7.27
CA ILE A 155 -11.88 20.65 8.72
C ILE A 155 -13.05 21.51 9.19
N SER A 156 -13.40 22.58 8.46
CA SER A 156 -14.50 23.47 8.82
C SER A 156 -15.84 22.73 8.93
N ARG A 157 -16.08 21.75 8.06
CA ARG A 157 -17.36 21.05 7.96
C ARG A 157 -17.45 19.81 8.84
N PHE A 158 -16.36 19.06 8.97
CA PHE A 158 -16.36 17.76 9.64
C PHE A 158 -15.69 17.79 11.02
N GLY A 159 -14.96 18.88 11.33
CA GLY A 159 -14.14 19.03 12.52
C GLY A 159 -12.71 18.53 12.32
N GLU A 160 -11.86 18.78 13.30
CA GLU A 160 -10.49 18.28 13.32
C GLU A 160 -10.43 16.75 13.30
N TRP A 161 -9.38 16.22 12.65
CA TRP A 161 -9.13 14.79 12.64
C TRP A 161 -8.80 14.29 14.05
N PRO A 162 -9.43 13.20 14.51
CA PRO A 162 -9.08 12.59 15.79
C PRO A 162 -7.60 12.17 15.84
N VAL A 163 -7.00 12.36 17.01
CA VAL A 163 -5.63 11.89 17.31
C VAL A 163 -5.57 10.38 17.08
N LYS A 164 -4.52 9.92 16.40
CA LYS A 164 -4.30 8.51 16.10
C LYS A 164 -4.24 7.73 17.41
N SER A 165 -5.05 6.67 17.52
CA SER A 165 -5.04 5.76 18.67
C SER A 165 -4.68 4.34 18.21
N GLN A 166 -4.44 3.44 19.17
CA GLN A 166 -4.04 2.05 18.90
C GLN A 166 -4.92 1.34 17.86
N ASN A 167 -6.26 1.47 17.99
CA ASN A 167 -7.25 0.85 17.11
C ASN A 167 -7.85 1.85 16.09
N ASP A 168 -7.41 3.10 16.14
CA ASP A 168 -7.82 4.20 15.27
C ASP A 168 -9.33 4.40 15.05
N GLU A 169 -10.16 3.98 16.02
CA GLU A 169 -11.62 3.89 15.87
C GLU A 169 -12.28 5.25 15.59
N SER A 170 -11.91 6.27 16.36
CA SER A 170 -12.49 7.61 16.20
C SER A 170 -12.16 8.20 14.83
N ARG A 171 -10.93 7.99 14.35
CA ARG A 171 -10.49 8.45 13.03
C ARG A 171 -11.20 7.71 11.92
N LEU A 172 -11.36 6.39 12.04
CA LEU A 172 -12.14 5.59 11.10
C LEU A 172 -13.61 6.02 11.04
N LYS A 173 -14.24 6.28 12.19
CA LYS A 173 -15.61 6.81 12.27
C LYS A 173 -15.75 8.18 11.62
N HIS A 174 -14.76 9.04 11.81
CA HIS A 174 -14.70 10.37 11.22
C HIS A 174 -14.51 10.28 9.69
N ALA A 175 -13.59 9.43 9.23
CA ALA A 175 -13.37 9.14 7.81
C ALA A 175 -14.63 8.62 7.12
N MET A 176 -15.32 7.65 7.75
CA MET A 176 -16.56 7.10 7.19
C MET A 176 -17.67 8.16 7.09
N LYS A 177 -17.73 9.10 8.05
CA LYS A 177 -18.66 10.24 7.99
C LYS A 177 -18.34 11.13 6.78
N ILE A 178 -17.08 11.52 6.58
CA ILE A 178 -16.65 12.29 5.39
C ILE A 178 -16.98 11.53 4.12
N PHE A 179 -16.68 10.23 4.08
CA PHE A 179 -16.93 9.40 2.90
C PHE A 179 -18.42 9.38 2.54
N THR A 180 -19.31 9.09 3.48
CA THR A 180 -20.75 9.04 3.19
C THR A 180 -21.36 10.41 2.90
N SER A 181 -20.98 11.44 3.65
CA SER A 181 -21.65 12.74 3.60
C SER A 181 -21.07 13.72 2.58
N HIS A 182 -19.77 13.62 2.27
CA HIS A 182 -19.13 14.48 1.28
C HIS A 182 -18.85 13.72 0.00
N VAL A 183 -18.14 12.58 0.07
CA VAL A 183 -17.75 11.84 -1.14
C VAL A 183 -18.95 11.24 -1.86
N LEU A 184 -19.84 10.53 -1.15
CA LEU A 184 -20.96 9.84 -1.80
C LEU A 184 -22.18 10.74 -2.06
N ASP A 185 -22.50 11.64 -1.12
CA ASP A 185 -23.68 12.53 -1.20
C ASP A 185 -23.45 13.77 -2.09
N GLU A 186 -22.26 14.38 -2.04
CA GLU A 186 -22.01 15.68 -2.69
C GLU A 186 -21.11 15.55 -3.92
N LEU A 187 -19.93 14.95 -3.75
CA LEU A 187 -19.01 14.75 -4.87
C LEU A 187 -19.63 13.74 -5.84
N ASN A 188 -20.17 12.63 -5.34
CA ASN A 188 -20.81 11.56 -6.11
C ASN A 188 -20.01 11.19 -7.38
N PRO A 189 -18.72 10.78 -7.25
CA PRO A 189 -17.86 10.47 -8.39
C PRO A 189 -18.30 9.17 -9.07
N GLU A 190 -17.69 8.82 -10.21
CA GLU A 190 -17.90 7.55 -10.90
C GLU A 190 -17.23 6.40 -10.14
N VAL A 191 -16.08 6.68 -9.53
CA VAL A 191 -15.36 5.76 -8.66
C VAL A 191 -15.04 6.44 -7.31
N SER A 192 -15.49 5.83 -6.22
CA SER A 192 -15.18 6.25 -4.86
C SER A 192 -14.29 5.21 -4.19
N MET A 193 -13.32 5.64 -3.40
CA MET A 193 -12.45 4.72 -2.65
C MET A 193 -12.39 5.06 -1.17
N PHE A 194 -12.60 4.06 -0.33
CA PHE A 194 -12.40 4.18 1.11
C PHE A 194 -11.27 3.23 1.52
N TRP A 195 -10.23 3.75 2.16
CA TRP A 195 -9.12 2.92 2.62
C TRP A 195 -8.91 3.09 4.13
N CYS A 196 -8.96 1.98 4.85
CA CYS A 196 -8.66 1.94 6.28
C CYS A 196 -7.35 1.20 6.56
N ASN A 197 -6.57 1.74 7.49
CA ASN A 197 -5.28 1.22 7.95
C ASN A 197 -5.36 0.02 8.89
N ASN A 198 -6.57 -0.48 9.19
CA ASN A 198 -6.79 -1.61 10.08
C ASN A 198 -7.42 -2.77 9.28
N PRO A 199 -7.10 -4.03 9.63
CA PRO A 199 -6.38 -4.46 10.84
C PRO A 199 -4.85 -4.30 10.83
N ASP A 200 -4.21 -3.97 9.71
CA ASP A 200 -2.74 -3.88 9.58
C ASP A 200 -2.03 -3.15 10.73
N SER A 201 -2.42 -1.91 11.01
CA SER A 201 -1.77 -1.07 12.04
C SER A 201 -1.78 -1.74 13.42
N VAL A 202 -2.83 -2.49 13.74
CA VAL A 202 -2.95 -3.22 15.01
C VAL A 202 -2.15 -4.52 14.99
N GLN A 203 -2.14 -5.21 13.86
CA GLN A 203 -1.45 -6.48 13.70
C GLN A 203 0.08 -6.35 13.72
N HIS A 204 0.60 -5.15 13.49
CA HIS A 204 2.01 -4.82 13.71
C HIS A 204 2.50 -4.99 15.15
N TYR A 205 1.63 -4.89 16.15
CA TYR A 205 2.00 -5.06 17.55
C TYR A 205 1.14 -6.10 18.30
N SER A 206 0.09 -6.64 17.67
CA SER A 206 -0.78 -7.68 18.21
C SER A 206 -0.84 -8.86 17.25
N PRO A 207 -0.72 -10.12 17.71
CA PRO A 207 -0.75 -11.27 16.81
C PRO A 207 -2.10 -11.39 16.08
N VAL A 208 -2.11 -12.08 14.94
CA VAL A 208 -3.34 -12.46 14.26
C VAL A 208 -4.19 -13.32 15.22
N GLY A 209 -5.47 -12.98 15.35
CA GLY A 209 -6.39 -13.62 16.30
C GLY A 209 -6.25 -13.14 17.76
N GLY A 210 -5.32 -12.23 18.06
CA GLY A 210 -5.21 -11.56 19.36
C GLY A 210 -6.40 -10.65 19.66
N GLU A 211 -6.60 -10.32 20.95
CA GLU A 211 -7.75 -9.51 21.39
C GLU A 211 -7.81 -8.14 20.70
N SER A 212 -6.70 -7.41 20.62
CA SER A 212 -6.65 -6.12 19.93
C SER A 212 -6.90 -6.26 18.43
N SER A 213 -6.29 -7.26 17.77
CA SER A 213 -6.52 -7.56 16.35
C SER A 213 -8.00 -7.87 16.06
N ASN A 214 -8.64 -8.70 16.90
CA ASN A 214 -10.07 -9.02 16.77
C ASN A 214 -10.95 -7.78 16.99
N LYS A 215 -10.59 -6.92 17.95
CA LYS A 215 -11.28 -5.65 18.17
C LYS A 215 -11.16 -4.72 16.96
N ALA A 216 -9.99 -4.66 16.33
CA ALA A 216 -9.77 -3.87 15.12
C ALA A 216 -10.65 -4.36 13.95
N LEU A 217 -10.76 -5.68 13.75
CA LEU A 217 -11.67 -6.27 12.76
C LEU A 217 -13.13 -5.88 13.02
N TYR A 218 -13.59 -5.98 14.26
CA TYR A 218 -14.95 -5.58 14.65
C TYR A 218 -15.20 -4.08 14.39
N ILE A 219 -14.22 -3.22 14.70
CA ILE A 219 -14.30 -1.79 14.45
C ILE A 219 -14.43 -1.50 12.95
N VAL A 220 -13.61 -2.15 12.11
CA VAL A 220 -13.69 -2.03 10.64
C VAL A 220 -15.06 -2.48 10.14
N ASP A 221 -15.49 -3.67 10.54
CA ASP A 221 -16.78 -4.24 10.13
C ASP A 221 -17.97 -3.38 10.56
N SER A 222 -17.89 -2.74 11.73
CA SER A 222 -18.94 -1.82 12.18
C SER A 222 -19.10 -0.61 11.25
N GLN A 223 -18.02 -0.14 10.60
CA GLN A 223 -18.12 0.95 9.63
C GLN A 223 -18.61 0.47 8.27
N ILE A 224 -18.30 -0.78 7.88
CA ILE A 224 -18.92 -1.42 6.73
C ILE A 224 -20.44 -1.51 6.94
N GLY A 225 -20.89 -1.90 8.14
CA GLY A 225 -22.31 -1.87 8.51
C GLY A 225 -22.94 -0.48 8.43
N ARG A 226 -22.22 0.59 8.80
CA ARG A 226 -22.69 1.98 8.62
C ARG A 226 -22.84 2.35 7.15
N LEU A 227 -21.89 1.93 6.30
CA LEU A 227 -21.99 2.15 4.84
C LEU A 227 -23.20 1.41 4.26
N HIS A 228 -23.42 0.14 4.63
CA HIS A 228 -24.62 -0.60 4.22
C HIS A 228 -25.90 0.14 4.60
N LYS A 229 -26.01 0.56 5.85
CA LYS A 229 -27.18 1.31 6.32
C LYS A 229 -27.37 2.61 5.55
N TYR A 230 -26.30 3.32 5.21
CA TYR A 230 -26.36 4.52 4.36
C TYR A 230 -26.93 4.19 2.97
N ILE A 231 -26.41 3.14 2.31
CA ILE A 231 -26.85 2.72 0.97
C ILE A 231 -28.33 2.33 0.98
N GLU A 232 -28.76 1.51 1.95
CA GLU A 232 -30.16 1.10 2.11
C GLU A 232 -31.08 2.30 2.36
N THR A 233 -30.70 3.19 3.28
CA THR A 233 -31.51 4.37 3.65
C THR A 233 -31.67 5.35 2.48
N LYS A 234 -30.63 5.51 1.67
CA LYS A 234 -30.62 6.40 0.51
C LYS A 234 -31.18 5.75 -0.76
N GLY A 235 -31.46 4.45 -0.74
CA GLY A 235 -31.94 3.69 -1.91
C GLY A 235 -30.93 3.66 -3.06
N ARG A 236 -29.63 3.62 -2.77
CA ARG A 236 -28.53 3.70 -3.75
C ARG A 236 -28.28 2.36 -4.45
N ASN A 237 -29.24 1.93 -5.26
CA ASN A 237 -29.15 0.70 -6.08
C ASN A 237 -28.22 0.83 -7.30
N ASP A 238 -27.62 2.01 -7.51
CA ASP A 238 -26.65 2.32 -8.56
C ASP A 238 -25.19 1.98 -8.19
N LEU A 239 -24.93 1.57 -6.94
CA LEU A 239 -23.59 1.33 -6.41
C LEU A 239 -23.17 -0.13 -6.54
N ASN A 240 -21.97 -0.35 -7.08
CA ASN A 240 -21.26 -1.63 -7.05
C ASN A 240 -20.12 -1.53 -6.03
N ILE A 241 -20.03 -2.47 -5.10
CA ILE A 241 -19.00 -2.45 -4.06
C ILE A 241 -17.97 -3.54 -4.36
N VAL A 242 -16.71 -3.14 -4.46
CA VAL A 242 -15.55 -4.02 -4.55
C VAL A 242 -14.78 -3.91 -3.26
N VAL A 243 -14.56 -5.04 -2.58
CA VAL A 243 -13.74 -5.09 -1.37
C VAL A 243 -12.40 -5.71 -1.73
N VAL A 244 -11.31 -5.04 -1.33
CA VAL A 244 -9.94 -5.47 -1.58
C VAL A 244 -9.13 -5.39 -0.31
N SER A 245 -8.06 -6.20 -0.28
CA SER A 245 -6.97 -6.04 0.67
C SER A 245 -5.67 -6.02 -0.12
N ASP A 246 -4.73 -5.19 0.32
CA ASP A 246 -3.40 -5.09 -0.25
C ASP A 246 -2.53 -6.31 0.08
N HIS A 247 -2.63 -6.82 1.31
CA HIS A 247 -1.95 -8.03 1.75
C HIS A 247 -2.60 -8.67 2.99
N GLY A 248 -2.16 -9.89 3.29
CA GLY A 248 -2.46 -10.55 4.55
C GLY A 248 -1.51 -10.13 5.67
N TYR A 249 -1.48 -10.92 6.75
CA TYR A 249 -0.58 -10.71 7.87
C TYR A 249 -0.10 -12.05 8.44
N SER A 250 1.15 -12.12 8.88
CA SER A 250 1.67 -13.27 9.61
C SER A 250 2.11 -12.85 11.00
N THR A 251 1.87 -13.70 12.00
CA THR A 251 2.33 -13.42 13.36
C THR A 251 3.86 -13.41 13.40
N ILE A 252 4.43 -12.23 13.65
CA ILE A 252 5.87 -12.01 13.71
C ILE A 252 6.41 -12.50 15.05
N LYS A 253 7.39 -13.41 15.02
CA LYS A 253 8.07 -13.95 16.23
C LYS A 253 9.40 -13.28 16.55
N GLY A 254 9.95 -12.53 15.60
CA GLY A 254 11.24 -11.86 15.74
C GLY A 254 11.52 -10.95 14.55
N VAL A 255 12.48 -10.04 14.74
CA VAL A 255 12.93 -9.10 13.72
C VAL A 255 14.43 -9.30 13.54
N VAL A 256 14.87 -9.40 12.28
CA VAL A 256 16.30 -9.48 11.94
C VAL A 256 16.78 -8.07 11.57
N ASP A 257 17.86 -7.63 12.22
CA ASP A 257 18.52 -6.36 11.88
C ASP A 257 19.46 -6.57 10.70
N ILE A 258 18.91 -6.41 9.49
CA ILE A 258 19.61 -6.67 8.23
C ILE A 258 20.68 -5.61 7.97
N GLU A 259 20.45 -4.35 8.35
CA GLU A 259 21.45 -3.28 8.20
C GLU A 259 22.70 -3.59 9.03
N ASN A 260 22.51 -3.95 10.31
CA ASN A 260 23.63 -4.32 11.16
C ASN A 260 24.31 -5.62 10.68
N PHE A 261 23.54 -6.58 10.17
CA PHE A 261 24.11 -7.79 9.55
C PHE A 261 25.06 -7.45 8.40
N VAL A 262 24.61 -6.60 7.46
CA VAL A 262 25.45 -6.15 6.32
C VAL A 262 26.67 -5.38 6.83
N LYS A 263 26.49 -4.41 7.72
CA LYS A 263 27.58 -3.58 8.28
C LYS A 263 28.64 -4.40 9.00
N SER A 264 28.23 -5.39 9.80
CA SER A 264 29.15 -6.14 10.68
C SER A 264 29.79 -7.37 10.03
N LYS A 265 29.20 -7.93 8.96
CA LYS A 265 29.65 -9.20 8.36
C LYS A 265 30.13 -9.08 6.92
N ILE A 266 29.84 -7.96 6.26
CA ILE A 266 30.05 -7.82 4.81
C ILE A 266 30.95 -6.63 4.49
N VAL A 267 30.81 -5.50 5.20
CA VAL A 267 31.57 -4.27 4.89
C VAL A 267 33.09 -4.46 4.99
N GLU A 268 33.60 -5.33 5.85
CA GLU A 268 35.04 -5.65 5.90
C GLU A 268 35.56 -6.37 4.65
N SER A 269 34.67 -6.95 3.84
CA SER A 269 35.00 -7.76 2.66
C SER A 269 34.78 -7.02 1.33
N ILE A 270 34.30 -5.77 1.35
CA ILE A 270 34.01 -4.97 0.15
C ILE A 270 35.00 -3.80 0.03
N LYS A 271 35.08 -3.16 -1.14
CA LYS A 271 35.97 -2.02 -1.33
C LYS A 271 35.43 -0.76 -0.65
N CYS A 272 36.32 0.18 -0.32
CA CYS A 272 36.00 1.41 0.40
C CYS A 272 35.06 2.36 -0.37
N ASP A 273 35.05 2.27 -1.70
CA ASP A 273 34.20 3.07 -2.59
C ASP A 273 32.86 2.41 -2.95
N GLU A 274 32.61 1.18 -2.45
CA GLU A 274 31.39 0.42 -2.69
C GLU A 274 30.49 0.49 -1.46
N ASP A 275 29.19 0.63 -1.68
CA ASP A 275 28.16 0.60 -0.66
C ASP A 275 27.08 -0.45 -0.99
N ILE A 276 26.50 -1.04 0.05
CA ILE A 276 25.34 -1.92 -0.05
C ILE A 276 24.18 -1.23 0.65
N LEU A 277 23.33 -0.60 -0.15
CA LEU A 277 22.12 0.04 0.33
C LEU A 277 21.08 -1.03 0.66
N VAL A 278 20.53 -0.95 1.87
CA VAL A 278 19.56 -1.91 2.41
C VAL A 278 18.19 -1.23 2.53
N ALA A 279 17.18 -1.75 1.84
CA ALA A 279 15.83 -1.21 1.86
C ALA A 279 14.81 -2.26 2.34
N PRO A 280 14.41 -2.23 3.63
CA PRO A 280 13.52 -3.23 4.23
C PRO A 280 12.04 -3.05 3.82
N ASN A 281 11.35 -4.16 3.58
CA ASN A 281 10.00 -4.24 3.03
C ASN A 281 9.17 -5.40 3.64
N GLY A 282 8.84 -5.32 4.93
CA GLY A 282 7.78 -6.14 5.56
C GLY A 282 7.97 -7.66 5.45
N GLY A 283 9.19 -8.16 5.70
CA GLY A 283 9.56 -9.58 5.53
C GLY A 283 10.39 -9.87 4.28
N SER A 284 10.59 -8.87 3.42
CA SER A 284 11.54 -8.89 2.32
C SER A 284 12.52 -7.71 2.43
N VAL A 285 13.62 -7.75 1.69
CA VAL A 285 14.62 -6.68 1.64
C VAL A 285 15.08 -6.52 0.20
N LEU A 286 15.16 -5.26 -0.26
CA LEU A 286 15.83 -4.91 -1.51
C LEU A 286 17.26 -4.47 -1.17
N PHE A 287 18.23 -5.02 -1.90
CA PHE A 287 19.64 -4.65 -1.77
C PHE A 287 20.11 -3.97 -3.05
N TYR A 288 20.91 -2.92 -2.93
CA TYR A 288 21.51 -2.23 -4.07
C TYR A 288 23.01 -2.10 -3.83
N VAL A 289 23.80 -2.65 -4.74
CA VAL A 289 25.27 -2.51 -4.74
C VAL A 289 25.62 -1.27 -5.56
N ASN A 290 26.26 -0.28 -4.95
CA ASN A 290 26.56 1.01 -5.58
C ASN A 290 28.02 1.45 -5.35
N PRO A 291 28.83 1.69 -6.41
CA PRO A 291 28.55 1.33 -7.80
C PRO A 291 28.44 -0.19 -7.96
N PHE A 292 27.80 -0.65 -9.04
CA PHE A 292 27.63 -2.08 -9.26
C PHE A 292 28.98 -2.81 -9.32
N ASN A 293 29.15 -3.82 -8.47
CA ASN A 293 30.27 -4.74 -8.49
C ASN A 293 29.77 -6.17 -8.29
N LYS A 294 30.04 -7.05 -9.27
CA LYS A 294 29.61 -8.45 -9.25
C LYS A 294 30.20 -9.26 -8.08
N ASN A 295 31.47 -9.05 -7.73
CA ASN A 295 32.10 -9.73 -6.61
C ASN A 295 31.45 -9.34 -5.27
N THR A 296 31.08 -8.06 -5.11
CA THR A 296 30.38 -7.59 -3.90
C THR A 296 28.96 -8.14 -3.82
N LEU A 297 28.27 -8.24 -4.96
CA LEU A 297 26.98 -8.92 -5.04
C LEU A 297 27.09 -10.41 -4.66
N GLU A 298 28.09 -11.13 -5.17
CA GLU A 298 28.33 -12.55 -4.86
C GLU A 298 28.65 -12.75 -3.37
N ILE A 299 29.52 -11.92 -2.77
CA ILE A 299 29.81 -11.96 -1.33
C ILE A 299 28.54 -11.73 -0.51
N LEU A 300 27.71 -10.75 -0.89
CA LEU A 300 26.44 -10.47 -0.22
C LEU A 300 25.53 -11.71 -0.25
N ILE A 301 25.38 -12.33 -1.42
CA ILE A 301 24.55 -13.52 -1.63
C ILE A 301 25.05 -14.69 -0.80
N ASP A 302 26.35 -15.00 -0.85
CA ASP A 302 26.94 -16.10 -0.07
C ASP A 302 26.71 -15.92 1.44
N ARG A 303 26.85 -14.69 1.93
CA ARG A 303 26.63 -14.37 3.34
C ARG A 303 25.17 -14.49 3.74
N LEU A 304 24.24 -14.09 2.86
CA LEU A 304 22.80 -14.19 3.08
C LEU A 304 22.32 -15.64 3.05
N ILE A 305 22.69 -16.43 2.04
CA ILE A 305 22.27 -17.84 1.88
C ILE A 305 22.69 -18.69 3.09
N ALA A 306 23.83 -18.36 3.72
CA ALA A 306 24.30 -19.05 4.91
C ALA A 306 23.43 -18.81 6.17
N GLN A 307 22.46 -17.88 6.12
CA GLN A 307 21.63 -17.54 7.27
C GLN A 307 20.34 -18.36 7.33
N PRO A 308 19.96 -18.89 8.50
CA PRO A 308 18.75 -19.72 8.64
C PRO A 308 17.44 -18.93 8.44
N TRP A 309 17.51 -17.60 8.49
CA TRP A 309 16.37 -16.70 8.26
C TRP A 309 16.28 -16.21 6.82
N CYS A 310 17.27 -16.50 5.96
CA CYS A 310 17.26 -16.08 4.57
C CYS A 310 16.35 -17.01 3.75
N GLY A 311 15.39 -16.41 3.05
CA GLY A 311 14.55 -17.10 2.07
C GLY A 311 15.18 -17.12 0.69
N ASN A 312 14.34 -17.24 -0.33
CA ASN A 312 14.79 -17.15 -1.73
C ASN A 312 15.40 -15.77 -2.02
N ILE A 313 16.53 -15.75 -2.72
CA ILE A 313 17.18 -14.53 -3.21
C ILE A 313 16.84 -14.37 -4.69
N PHE A 314 16.51 -13.16 -5.10
CA PHE A 314 16.19 -12.84 -6.48
C PHE A 314 17.14 -11.76 -7.01
N ALA A 315 17.62 -11.92 -8.24
CA ALA A 315 18.52 -10.99 -8.91
C ALA A 315 18.03 -10.66 -10.32
N SER A 316 18.47 -9.52 -10.86
CA SER A 316 18.12 -9.10 -12.20
C SER A 316 19.00 -9.81 -13.23
N HIS A 317 18.43 -10.25 -14.34
CA HIS A 317 19.23 -10.71 -15.48
C HIS A 317 20.15 -9.63 -16.06
N LYS A 318 19.88 -8.34 -15.80
CA LYS A 318 20.77 -7.24 -16.19
C LYS A 318 22.12 -7.32 -15.48
N ASP A 319 22.18 -7.99 -14.33
CA ASP A 319 23.39 -8.18 -13.52
C ASP A 319 24.18 -9.43 -13.96
N GLY A 320 23.69 -10.12 -15.01
CA GLY A 320 24.20 -11.41 -15.48
C GLY A 320 23.63 -12.59 -14.69
N ASP A 321 24.08 -13.81 -15.03
CA ASP A 321 23.77 -14.97 -14.20
C ASP A 321 24.56 -14.89 -12.89
N VAL A 322 23.82 -14.96 -11.78
CA VAL A 322 24.35 -14.92 -10.41
C VAL A 322 23.92 -16.18 -9.70
N GLU A 323 24.90 -17.02 -9.33
CA GLU A 323 24.65 -18.29 -8.68
C GLU A 323 23.92 -18.10 -7.34
N GLY A 324 23.04 -19.04 -6.98
CA GLY A 324 22.24 -18.95 -5.75
C GLY A 324 21.02 -18.02 -5.82
N THR A 325 20.70 -17.45 -7.00
CA THR A 325 19.56 -16.54 -7.17
C THR A 325 18.50 -17.05 -8.16
N ILE A 326 17.28 -16.54 -8.03
CA ILE A 326 16.17 -16.72 -8.97
C ILE A 326 15.95 -15.41 -9.74
N ASP A 327 15.51 -15.49 -10.99
CA ASP A 327 15.18 -14.31 -11.79
C ASP A 327 14.04 -13.46 -11.16
N LEU A 328 14.28 -12.16 -10.98
CA LEU A 328 13.30 -11.16 -10.53
C LEU A 328 12.01 -11.12 -11.38
N ASN A 329 12.04 -11.51 -12.67
CA ASN A 329 10.82 -11.59 -13.47
C ASN A 329 9.80 -12.57 -12.87
N LYS A 330 10.25 -13.63 -12.18
CA LYS A 330 9.37 -14.65 -11.60
C LYS A 330 8.42 -14.09 -10.55
N ILE A 331 8.74 -12.94 -9.98
CA ILE A 331 7.96 -12.26 -8.96
C ILE A 331 7.51 -10.87 -9.40
N GLY A 332 7.60 -10.56 -10.71
CA GLY A 332 7.09 -9.31 -11.29
C GLY A 332 7.87 -8.06 -10.88
N LEU A 333 9.09 -8.19 -10.35
CA LEU A 333 9.92 -7.07 -9.90
C LEU A 333 10.91 -6.56 -10.95
N ASN A 334 11.17 -7.33 -12.01
CA ASN A 334 12.05 -6.87 -13.07
C ASN A 334 11.41 -5.71 -13.85
N GLY A 335 12.18 -4.63 -14.00
CA GLY A 335 11.69 -3.36 -14.51
C GLY A 335 12.77 -2.52 -15.14
N ILE A 336 12.38 -1.33 -15.62
CA ILE A 336 13.35 -0.35 -16.14
C ILE A 336 14.11 0.40 -15.04
N ARG A 337 13.57 0.42 -13.81
CA ARG A 337 14.18 1.07 -12.63
C ARG A 337 14.84 0.07 -11.70
#